data_AF-A0A2E1Q989-F1
#
_entry.id   AF-A0A2E1Q989-F1
#
_cell.length_a   1.000
_cell.length_b   1.000
_cell.length_c   1.000
_cell.angle_alpha   90.00
_cell.angle_beta   90.00
_cell.angle_gamma   90.00
#
_symmetry.space_group_name_H-M   'P 1'
#
loop_
_entity.id
_entity.type
_entity.pdbx_description
1 polymer ?
#
loop_
_entity_poly.entity_id
_entity_poly.type
_entity_poly.pdbx_seq_one_letter_code
_entity_poly.pdbx_strand_id
1 'polypeptide(L)'
;MAKITFYGLCPAHSLKYGLNHKYIAKELNTNNWKKRAIVRNSKYIYIQKGREYVKNGKDKIIFTVFINEDDRYSFKTLEECIDFANLYHDSEGKYPAEFSPGWHIGPIMKFPKNSQK
;
A
#
# COMPACT_ATOMS: atom_id res chain seq x y z
N MET A 1 2.81 22.09 15.66
CA MET A 1 4.21 21.59 15.59
C MET A 1 4.33 20.74 14.34
N ALA A 2 5.25 21.03 13.41
CA ALA A 2 5.36 20.26 12.17
C ALA A 2 6.19 18.99 12.42
N LYS A 3 5.60 17.83 12.11
CA LYS A 3 6.25 16.52 12.14
C LYS A 3 6.51 16.09 10.71
N ILE A 4 7.77 15.91 10.35
CA ILE A 4 8.16 15.46 9.01
C ILE A 4 8.65 14.03 9.11
N THR A 5 8.06 13.14 8.32
CA THR A 5 8.51 11.75 8.23
C THR A 5 9.09 11.48 6.85
N PHE A 6 10.33 11.03 6.82
CA PHE A 6 11.03 10.68 5.59
C PHE A 6 11.20 9.17 5.49
N TYR A 7 10.60 8.57 4.47
CA TYR A 7 10.61 7.12 4.26
C TYR A 7 11.66 6.64 3.23
N GLY A 8 12.53 7.55 2.77
CA GLY A 8 13.55 7.23 1.76
C GLY A 8 12.95 6.96 0.38
N LEU A 9 13.61 6.09 -0.38
CA LEU A 9 13.17 5.66 -1.71
C LEU A 9 11.89 4.82 -1.60
N CYS A 10 10.98 5.03 -2.54
CA CYS A 10 9.73 4.28 -2.62
C CYS A 10 10.03 2.81 -2.95
N PRO A 11 9.57 1.83 -2.13
CA PRO A 11 9.88 0.43 -2.35
C PRO A 11 9.10 -0.13 -3.54
N ALA A 12 9.62 -1.19 -4.17
CA ALA A 12 9.01 -1.81 -5.36
C ALA A 12 7.61 -2.41 -5.10
N HIS A 13 7.30 -2.78 -3.85
CA HIS A 13 5.99 -3.28 -3.43
C HIS A 13 5.05 -2.15 -2.99
N SER A 14 5.43 -0.87 -3.14
CA SER A 14 4.55 0.25 -2.84
C SER A 14 3.42 0.34 -3.87
N LEU A 15 2.20 0.60 -3.39
CA LEU A 15 1.01 0.82 -4.22
C LEU A 15 1.20 1.94 -5.26
N LYS A 16 2.12 2.90 -5.01
CA LYS A 16 2.46 3.96 -5.97
C LYS A 16 2.93 3.47 -7.34
N TYR A 17 3.52 2.27 -7.41
CA TYR A 17 3.97 1.67 -8.66
C TYR A 17 2.93 0.72 -9.27
N GLY A 18 1.73 0.68 -8.70
CA GLY A 18 0.72 -0.32 -9.01
C GLY A 18 0.89 -1.58 -8.17
N LEU A 19 -0.19 -2.34 -8.08
CA LEU A 19 -0.24 -3.57 -7.31
C LEU A 19 0.34 -4.72 -8.15
N ASN A 20 1.27 -5.48 -7.57
CA ASN A 20 1.89 -6.61 -8.25
C ASN A 20 1.99 -7.81 -7.29
N HIS A 21 1.35 -8.92 -7.67
CA HIS A 21 1.24 -10.14 -6.89
C HIS A 21 2.58 -10.83 -6.68
N LYS A 22 3.59 -10.57 -7.52
CA LYS A 22 4.95 -11.09 -7.35
C LYS A 22 5.58 -10.70 -6.00
N TYR A 23 5.18 -9.54 -5.46
CA TYR A 23 5.69 -9.05 -4.19
C TYR A 23 4.83 -9.46 -2.99
N ILE A 24 3.74 -10.20 -3.20
CA ILE A 24 2.91 -10.69 -2.12
C ILE A 24 3.54 -11.95 -1.51
N ALA A 25 3.65 -11.96 -0.20
CA ALA A 25 4.01 -13.12 0.61
C ALA A 25 2.79 -13.58 1.40
N LYS A 26 2.86 -14.83 1.89
CA LYS A 26 1.88 -15.35 2.84
C LYS A 26 1.96 -14.65 4.20
N GLU A 27 3.18 -14.37 4.68
CA GLU A 27 3.47 -13.77 5.99
C GLU A 27 4.70 -12.86 5.92
N LEU A 28 4.74 -11.85 6.80
CA LEU A 28 5.89 -10.97 6.98
C LEU A 28 6.83 -11.47 8.07
N ASN A 29 8.12 -11.44 7.78
CA ASN A 29 9.23 -11.81 8.66
C ASN A 29 10.30 -10.70 8.60
N THR A 30 11.22 -10.70 9.55
CA THR A 30 12.36 -9.75 9.65
C THR A 30 13.25 -9.69 8.40
N ASN A 31 13.24 -10.73 7.56
CA ASN A 31 14.02 -10.80 6.31
C ASN A 31 13.25 -10.32 5.07
N ASN A 32 11.92 -10.42 5.05
CA ASN A 32 11.11 -10.19 3.84
C ASN A 32 10.36 -8.84 3.83
N TRP A 33 10.12 -8.22 5.00
CA TRP A 33 9.28 -7.03 5.15
C TRP A 33 9.71 -5.84 4.28
N LYS A 34 11.01 -5.72 3.99
CA LYS A 34 11.54 -4.61 3.17
C LYS A 34 11.25 -4.79 1.67
N LYS A 35 10.93 -6.01 1.22
CA LYS A 35 10.81 -6.36 -0.20
C LYS A 35 9.42 -6.87 -0.57
N ARG A 36 8.62 -7.30 0.41
CA ARG A 36 7.33 -7.94 0.18
C ARG A 36 6.22 -7.28 0.99
N ALA A 37 5.01 -7.48 0.51
CA ALA A 37 3.76 -7.14 1.16
C ALA A 37 2.98 -8.41 1.49
N ILE A 38 1.92 -8.27 2.28
CA ILE A 38 0.96 -9.34 2.55
C ILE A 38 -0.44 -8.84 2.22
N VAL A 39 -1.37 -9.79 2.05
CA VAL A 39 -2.78 -9.47 1.94
C VAL A 39 -3.51 -10.06 3.14
N ARG A 40 -4.28 -9.23 3.84
CA ARG A 40 -5.12 -9.62 4.97
C ARG A 40 -6.46 -8.91 4.84
N ASN A 41 -7.56 -9.67 4.95
CA ASN A 41 -8.91 -9.18 4.72
C ASN A 41 -9.08 -8.43 3.38
N SER A 42 -8.48 -8.94 2.29
CA SER A 42 -8.45 -8.30 0.97
C SER A 42 -7.76 -6.92 0.92
N LYS A 43 -7.07 -6.51 2.00
CA LYS A 43 -6.28 -5.27 2.05
C LYS A 43 -4.81 -5.57 1.82
N TYR A 44 -4.17 -4.72 1.04
CA TYR A 44 -2.75 -4.80 0.75
C TYR A 44 -1.95 -4.11 1.86
N ILE A 45 -1.11 -4.88 2.57
CA ILE A 45 -0.38 -4.41 3.74
C ILE A 45 1.12 -4.53 3.50
N TYR A 46 1.84 -3.44 3.73
CA TYR A 46 3.30 -3.43 3.65
C TYR A 46 3.93 -2.54 4.72
N ILE A 47 5.21 -2.77 5.00
CA ILE A 47 5.95 -2.06 6.04
C ILE A 47 7.02 -1.19 5.41
N GLN A 48 7.10 0.07 5.84
CA GLN A 48 8.18 0.96 5.44
C GLN A 48 8.90 1.54 6.66
N LYS A 49 10.23 1.58 6.58
CA LYS A 49 11.08 2.24 7.57
C LYS A 49 11.13 3.73 7.30
N GLY A 50 10.74 4.52 8.28
CA GLY A 50 10.80 5.98 8.27
C GLY A 50 11.82 6.55 9.25
N ARG A 51 12.26 7.76 8.99
CA ARG A 51 12.92 8.64 9.95
C ARG A 51 11.98 9.81 10.24
N GLU A 52 11.63 9.96 11.50
CA GLU A 52 10.82 11.06 11.99
C GLU A 52 11.74 12.19 12.47
N TYR A 53 11.60 13.35 11.83
CA TYR A 53 12.29 14.57 12.21
C TYR A 53 11.37 15.42 13.09
N VAL A 54 11.82 15.66 14.32
CA VAL A 54 11.14 16.53 15.28
C VAL A 54 11.98 17.79 15.46
N LYS A 55 11.40 18.97 15.20
CA LYS A 55 12.09 20.25 15.42
C LYS A 55 12.49 20.35 16.91
N ASN A 56 13.79 20.46 17.19
CA ASN A 56 14.43 20.42 18.51
C ASN A 56 14.48 19.04 19.22
N GLY A 57 14.29 17.94 18.49
CA GLY A 57 14.39 16.58 19.03
C GLY A 57 15.52 15.76 18.38
N LYS A 58 15.82 14.60 18.97
CA LYS A 58 16.62 13.57 18.30
C LYS A 58 15.78 12.90 17.22
N ASP A 59 16.38 12.64 16.07
CA ASP A 59 15.80 11.83 15.00
C ASP A 59 15.37 10.47 15.55
N LYS A 60 14.16 10.04 15.21
CA LYS A 60 13.63 8.74 15.62
C LYS A 60 13.41 7.86 14.40
N ILE A 61 13.85 6.61 14.51
CA ILE A 61 13.50 5.59 13.54
C ILE A 61 12.10 5.10 13.89
N ILE A 62 11.23 5.05 12.90
CA ILE A 62 9.88 4.52 13.03
C ILE A 62 9.63 3.48 11.93
N PHE A 63 8.74 2.53 12.20
CA PHE A 63 8.26 1.56 11.23
C PHE A 63 6.78 1.77 11.01
N THR A 64 6.36 2.00 9.78
CA THR A 64 4.97 2.30 9.48
C THR A 64 4.38 1.18 8.63
N VAL A 65 3.28 0.61 9.12
CA VAL A 65 2.40 -0.29 8.38
C VAL A 65 1.48 0.57 7.53
N PHE A 66 1.51 0.35 6.22
CA PHE A 66 0.59 0.92 5.27
C PHE A 66 -0.45 -0.13 4.92
N ILE A 67 -1.72 0.21 5.05
CA ILE A 67 -2.85 -0.64 4.71
C ILE A 67 -3.61 0.08 3.60
N ASN A 68 -3.52 -0.45 2.38
CA ASN A 68 -3.95 0.25 1.18
C ASN A 68 -3.34 1.68 1.12
N GLU A 69 -4.08 2.67 0.61
CA GLU A 69 -3.62 4.06 0.53
C GLU A 69 -4.04 4.92 1.74
N ASP A 70 -5.08 4.48 2.45
CA ASP A 70 -5.82 5.27 3.44
C ASP A 70 -5.25 5.15 4.86
N ASP A 71 -4.94 3.93 5.29
CA ASP A 71 -4.67 3.62 6.69
C ASP A 71 -3.16 3.44 6.94
N ARG A 72 -2.65 4.10 7.97
CA ARG A 72 -1.22 4.06 8.33
C ARG A 72 -1.02 3.99 9.84
N TYR A 73 -0.26 2.99 10.29
CA TYR A 73 0.05 2.77 11.71
C TYR A 73 1.55 2.77 11.92
N SER A 74 2.05 3.64 12.81
CA SER A 74 3.48 3.77 13.06
C SER A 74 3.88 3.19 14.42
N PHE A 75 4.94 2.40 14.43
CA PHE A 75 5.49 1.68 15.56
C PHE A 75 6.96 2.04 15.78
N LYS A 76 7.46 1.79 16.99
CA LYS A 76 8.87 2.01 17.33
C LYS A 76 9.75 0.81 16.98
N THR A 77 9.20 -0.39 17.13
CA THR A 77 9.92 -1.65 16.97
C THR A 77 9.45 -2.36 15.70
N LEU A 78 10.37 -3.03 15.01
CA LEU A 78 10.04 -3.81 13.81
C LEU A 78 9.18 -5.04 14.14
N GLU A 79 9.44 -5.69 15.26
CA GLU A 79 8.71 -6.89 15.71
C GLU A 79 7.22 -6.58 15.93
N GLU A 80 6.91 -5.54 16.72
CA GLU A 80 5.53 -5.05 16.90
C GLU A 80 4.84 -4.75 15.56
N CYS A 81 5.59 -4.20 14.60
CA CYS A 81 5.09 -3.83 13.28
C CYS A 81 4.75 -5.06 12.43
N ILE A 82 5.59 -6.10 12.50
CA ILE A 82 5.39 -7.37 11.81
C ILE A 82 4.23 -8.14 12.45
N ASP A 83 4.20 -8.20 13.79
CA ASP A 83 3.14 -8.88 14.53
C ASP A 83 1.78 -8.23 14.23
N PHE A 84 1.71 -6.90 14.27
CA PHE A 84 0.50 -6.16 13.92
C PHE A 84 0.04 -6.44 12.48
N ALA A 85 0.97 -6.47 11.51
CA ALA A 85 0.64 -6.73 10.12
C ALA A 85 0.11 -8.17 9.91
N ASN A 86 0.78 -9.16 10.53
CA ASN A 86 0.39 -10.56 10.41
C ASN A 86 -0.93 -10.87 11.15
N LEU A 87 -1.15 -10.27 12.32
CA LEU A 87 -2.36 -10.41 13.15
C LEU A 87 -3.52 -9.50 12.73
N TYR A 88 -3.37 -8.73 11.65
CA TYR A 88 -4.42 -7.82 11.20
C TYR A 88 -5.74 -8.54 10.88
N HIS A 89 -5.65 -9.77 10.38
CA HIS A 89 -6.80 -10.64 10.14
C HIS A 89 -6.37 -12.11 9.98
N ASP A 90 -7.22 -13.06 10.35
CA ASP A 90 -6.90 -14.49 10.25
C ASP A 90 -6.91 -15.02 8.81
N SER A 91 -7.71 -14.39 7.93
CA SER A 91 -7.83 -14.78 6.53
C SER A 91 -7.29 -13.73 5.56
N GLU A 92 -6.68 -14.21 4.46
CA GLU A 92 -6.15 -13.34 3.40
C GLU A 92 -7.26 -12.61 2.65
N GLY A 93 -8.43 -13.23 2.50
CA GLY A 93 -9.53 -12.69 1.70
C GLY A 93 -9.24 -12.78 0.20
N LYS A 94 -9.83 -11.88 -0.60
CA LYS A 94 -9.64 -11.83 -2.04
C LYS A 94 -8.41 -10.99 -2.38
N TYR A 95 -7.55 -11.53 -3.23
CA TYR A 95 -6.39 -10.78 -3.69
C TYR A 95 -6.86 -9.59 -4.53
N PRO A 96 -6.39 -8.37 -4.23
CA PRO A 96 -6.75 -7.19 -5.01
C PRO A 96 -6.24 -7.35 -6.45
N ALA A 97 -7.00 -6.89 -7.43
CA ALA A 97 -6.58 -6.99 -8.83
C ALA A 97 -5.32 -6.15 -9.08
N GLU A 98 -4.35 -6.70 -9.82
CA GLU A 98 -3.13 -5.96 -10.20
C GLU A 98 -3.45 -4.74 -11.09
N PHE A 99 -4.53 -4.85 -11.85
CA PHE A 99 -5.01 -3.84 -12.77
C PHE A 99 -6.50 -3.62 -12.54
N SER A 100 -6.88 -2.36 -12.29
CA SER A 100 -8.25 -1.93 -12.50
C SER A 100 -8.31 -1.26 -13.87
N PRO A 101 -9.18 -1.70 -14.80
CA PRO A 101 -9.34 -0.99 -16.06
C PRO A 101 -9.70 0.47 -15.79
N GLY A 102 -9.01 1.38 -16.48
CA GLY A 102 -9.36 2.79 -16.47
C GLY A 102 -10.78 2.98 -16.99
N TRP A 103 -11.51 3.93 -16.41
CA TRP A 103 -12.82 4.30 -16.92
C TRP A 103 -12.65 5.05 -18.23
N HIS A 104 -13.25 4.54 -19.31
CA HIS A 104 -13.28 5.22 -20.60
C HIS A 104 -14.56 6.05 -20.71
N ILE A 105 -14.42 7.38 -20.79
CA ILE A 105 -15.53 8.30 -21.08
C ILE A 105 -15.43 8.67 -22.56
N GLY A 106 -16.26 8.04 -23.38
CA GLY A 106 -16.41 8.36 -24.80
C GLY A 106 -17.70 9.14 -25.05
N PRO A 107 -17.72 10.14 -25.95
CA PRO A 107 -18.96 10.79 -26.34
C PRO A 107 -19.88 9.78 -27.04
N ILE A 108 -21.16 9.74 -26.65
CA ILE A 108 -22.19 9.03 -27.41
C ILE A 108 -22.43 9.80 -28.71
N MET A 109 -21.83 9.36 -29.81
CA MET A 109 -22.15 9.86 -31.15
C MET A 109 -23.54 9.33 -31.53
N LYS A 110 -24.56 10.19 -31.45
CA LYS A 110 -25.85 9.96 -32.10
C LYS A 110 -25.66 10.14 -33.61
N PHE A 111 -25.40 9.05 -34.32
CA PHE A 111 -25.45 9.09 -35.78
C PHE A 111 -26.89 9.41 -36.20
N PRO A 112 -27.12 10.40 -37.07
CA PRO A 112 -28.44 10.63 -37.63
C PRO A 112 -28.85 9.36 -38.37
N LYS A 113 -30.05 8.84 -38.07
CA LYS A 113 -30.65 7.78 -38.89
C LYS A 113 -30.80 8.35 -40.28
N ASN A 114 -29.99 7.89 -41.22
CA ASN A 114 -30.22 8.17 -42.63
C ASN A 114 -31.66 7.75 -42.92
N SER A 115 -32.49 8.73 -43.28
CA SER A 115 -33.81 8.52 -43.85
C SER A 115 -33.59 7.69 -45.10
N GLN A 116 -33.78 6.37 -45.00
CA GLN A 116 -33.85 5.52 -46.17
C GLN A 116 -35.05 6.03 -46.97
N LYS A 117 -34.72 6.56 -48.16
CA LYS A 117 -35.68 7.04 -49.15
C LYS A 117 -36.62 5.94 -49.60
#